data_AF-A0A850JD19-F1
#
_entry.id   AF-A0A850JD19-F1
#
_cell.length_a   1.000
_cell.length_b   1.000
_cell.length_c   1.000
_cell.angle_alpha   90.00
_cell.angle_beta   90.00
_cell.angle_gamma   90.00
#
_symmetry.space_group_name_H-M   'P 1'
#
loop_
_entity.id
_entity.type
_entity.pdbx_description
1 polymer ?
#
loop_
_entity_poly.entity_id
_entity_poly.type
_entity_poly.pdbx_seq_one_letter_code
_entity_poly.pdbx_strand_id
1 'polypeptide(L)' 'ARRVAVASYLLAPGRFLDRMRACGADAVTAPIGAHDAAARLVLRRYDEARSRTSEPVPVG' A
#
# COMPACT_ATOMS: atom_id res chain seq x y z
N ALA A 1 27.13 -6.59 -15.44
CA ALA A 1 26.54 -5.36 -14.86
C ALA A 1 25.44 -5.74 -13.87
N ARG A 2 25.26 -5.00 -12.77
CA ARG A 2 24.19 -5.22 -11.76
C ARG A 2 22.93 -4.46 -12.17
N ARG A 3 21.76 -5.10 -12.11
CA ARG A 3 20.45 -4.47 -12.33
C ARG A 3 19.80 -4.06 -11.01
N VAL A 4 19.10 -2.94 -11.00
CA VAL A 4 18.40 -2.34 -9.85
C VAL A 4 16.94 -2.09 -10.23
N ALA A 5 16.02 -2.58 -9.40
CA ALA A 5 14.59 -2.33 -9.53
C ALA A 5 14.06 -1.58 -8.30
N VAL A 6 13.05 -0.72 -8.51
CA VAL A 6 12.39 0.07 -7.46
C VAL A 6 10.91 -0.31 -7.39
N ALA A 7 10.45 -0.69 -6.19
CA ALA A 7 9.04 -0.94 -5.92
C ALA A 7 8.33 0.36 -5.50
N SER A 8 7.28 0.73 -6.20
CA SER A 8 6.47 1.92 -5.90
C SER A 8 5.44 1.64 -4.81
N TYR A 9 5.82 1.87 -3.55
CA TYR A 9 4.93 1.82 -2.40
C TYR A 9 4.06 3.09 -2.29
N LEU A 10 3.24 3.31 -3.32
CA LEU A 10 2.35 4.45 -3.47
C LEU A 10 0.93 3.95 -3.67
N LEU A 11 -0.06 4.71 -3.20
CA LEU A 11 -1.48 4.35 -3.38
C LEU A 11 -2.04 4.80 -4.73
N ALA A 12 -1.43 5.80 -5.37
CA ALA A 12 -1.90 6.36 -6.62
C ALA A 12 -0.73 6.92 -7.46
N PRO A 13 -0.94 7.17 -8.76
CA PRO A 13 -0.01 7.93 -9.58
C PRO A 13 0.19 9.37 -9.07
N GLY A 14 1.31 10.00 -9.44
CA GLY A 14 1.59 11.39 -9.13
C GLY A 14 3.08 11.70 -9.06
N ARG A 15 3.43 12.90 -8.57
CA ARG A 15 4.79 13.45 -8.61
C ARG A 15 5.87 12.54 -8.01
N PHE A 16 5.54 11.75 -6.99
CA PHE A 16 6.49 10.78 -6.40
C PHE A 16 6.79 9.62 -7.34
N LEU A 17 5.78 9.10 -8.04
CA LEU A 17 5.96 8.05 -9.05
C LEU A 17 6.81 8.58 -10.21
N ASP A 18 6.59 9.83 -10.63
CA ASP A 18 7.38 10.45 -11.69
C ASP A 18 8.86 10.59 -11.31
N ARG A 19 9.14 10.99 -10.06
CA ARG A 19 10.51 11.02 -9.53
C ARG A 19 11.15 9.63 -9.46
N MET A 20 10.40 8.61 -9.06
CA MET A 20 10.91 7.22 -9.05
C MET A 20 11.27 6.76 -10.47
N ARG A 21 10.41 7.02 -11.46
CA ARG A 21 10.68 6.70 -12.87
C ARG A 21 11.93 7.38 -13.42
N ALA A 22 12.26 8.56 -12.90
CA ALA A 22 13.45 9.32 -13.30
C ALA A 22 14.71 9.02 -12.48
N CYS A 23 14.69 8.08 -11.52
CA CYS A 23 15.81 7.89 -10.58
C CYS A 23 17.00 7.08 -11.14
N GLY A 24 16.91 6.59 -12.38
CA GLY A 24 17.96 5.81 -13.02
C GLY A 24 17.94 4.30 -12.71
N ALA A 25 16.85 3.78 -12.13
CA ALA A 25 16.65 2.34 -11.97
C ALA A 25 16.33 1.67 -13.31
N ASP A 26 16.72 0.40 -13.46
CA ASP A 26 16.40 -0.41 -14.65
C ASP A 26 14.90 -0.72 -14.75
N ALA A 27 14.20 -0.73 -13.61
CA ALA A 27 12.75 -0.96 -13.57
C ALA A 27 12.11 -0.23 -12.38
N VAL A 28 10.90 0.27 -12.60
CA VAL A 28 10.03 0.86 -11.56
C VAL A 28 8.64 0.25 -11.69
N THR A 29 8.09 -0.31 -10.62
CA THR A 29 6.77 -0.93 -10.66
C THR A 29 5.65 0.11 -10.74
N ALA A 30 4.43 -0.32 -11.09
CA ALA A 30 3.24 0.50 -10.85
C ALA A 30 3.01 0.71 -9.33
N PRO A 31 2.24 1.74 -8.92
CA PRO A 31 1.82 1.92 -7.53
C PRO A 31 1.07 0.71 -6.98
N ILE A 32 1.39 0.29 -5.75
CA ILE A 32 0.70 -0.83 -5.09
C ILE A 32 -0.80 -0.60 -4.91
N GLY A 33 -1.25 0.65 -4.76
CA GLY A 33 -2.67 0.96 -4.59
C GLY A 33 -3.53 0.68 -5.84
N ALA A 34 -2.91 0.51 -7.01
CA ALA A 34 -3.63 0.09 -8.22
C ALA A 34 -3.96 -1.41 -8.25
N HIS A 35 -3.47 -2.20 -7.28
CA HIS A 35 -3.67 -3.64 -7.23
C HIS A 35 -4.80 -4.02 -6.27
N ASP A 36 -5.73 -4.89 -6.67
CA ASP A 36 -6.92 -5.27 -5.87
C ASP A 36 -6.58 -5.80 -4.47
N ALA A 37 -5.41 -6.42 -4.31
CA ALA A 37 -4.93 -6.89 -3.01
C ALA A 37 -4.80 -5.76 -1.98
N ALA A 38 -4.46 -4.54 -2.41
CA ALA A 38 -4.41 -3.36 -1.54
C ALA A 38 -5.82 -2.96 -1.07
N ALA A 39 -6.80 -2.92 -1.97
CA ALA A 39 -8.20 -2.67 -1.60
C ALA A 39 -8.74 -3.72 -0.62
N ARG A 40 -8.49 -5.01 -0.89
CA ARG A 40 -8.85 -6.11 0.04
C ARG A 40 -8.19 -5.97 1.40
N LEU A 41 -6.94 -5.51 1.46
CA LEU A 41 -6.23 -5.27 2.73
C LEU A 41 -6.88 -4.14 3.53
N VAL A 42 -7.25 -3.03 2.87
CA VAL A 42 -7.93 -1.91 3.52
C VAL A 42 -9.24 -2.35 4.15
N LEU A 43 -10.07 -3.11 3.41
CA LEU A 43 -11.34 -3.63 3.93
C LEU A 43 -11.13 -4.51 5.17
N ARG A 44 -10.18 -5.46 5.12
CA ARG A 44 -9.88 -6.31 6.29
C ARG A 44 -9.45 -5.50 7.51
N ARG A 45 -8.58 -4.50 7.32
CA ARG A 45 -8.10 -3.64 8.42
C ARG A 45 -9.23 -2.80 9.01
N TYR A 46 -10.18 -2.38 8.19
CA TYR A 46 -11.38 -1.69 8.64
C TYR A 46 -12.23 -2.61 9.51
N ASP A 47 -12.50 -3.83 9.08
CA ASP A 47 -13.27 -4.81 9.85
C ASP A 47 -12.58 -5.18 11.17
N GLU A 48 -11.26 -5.40 11.16
CA GLU A 48 -10.44 -5.62 12.36
C GLU A 48 -10.49 -4.43 13.33
N ALA A 49 -10.49 -3.20 12.82
CA ALA A 49 -10.61 -2.02 13.66
C ALA A 49 -12.00 -1.91 14.30
N ARG A 50 -13.05 -2.23 13.54
CA ARG A 50 -14.43 -2.24 14.04
C ARG A 50 -14.66 -3.30 15.11
N SER A 51 -14.08 -4.50 14.95
CA SER A 51 -14.22 -5.57 15.93
C SER A 51 -13.56 -5.20 17.27
N ARG A 52 -12.38 -4.56 17.25
CA ARG A 52 -11.74 -4.08 18.48
C ARG A 52 -12.55 -3.03 19.23
N THR A 53 -13.20 -2.11 18.52
CA THR A 53 -14.01 -1.05 19.16
C THR A 53 -15.35 -1.57 19.71
N SER A 54 -15.82 -2.72 19.23
CA SER A 54 -17.08 -3.33 19.66
C SER A 54 -16.92 -4.36 20.78
N GLU A 55 -15.72 -4.48 21.36
CA GLU A 55 -15.50 -5.32 22.54
C GLU A 55 -16.40 -4.80 23.69
N PRO A 56 -17.30 -5.65 24.23
CA PRO A 56 -18.18 -5.23 25.31
C PRO A 56 -17.34 -4.82 26.52
N VAL A 57 -17.68 -3.69 27.14
CA VAL A 57 -17.15 -3.35 28.47
C VAL A 57 -17.47 -4.52 29.40
N PRO A 58 -16.48 -5.12 30.09
CA PRO A 58 -16.76 -6.18 31.07
C PRO A 58 -17.64 -5.58 32.17
N VAL A 59 -18.89 -6.03 32.24
CA VAL A 59 -19.79 -5.75 33.37
C VAL A 59 -19.44 -6.76 34.47
N GLY A 60 -18.69 -6.28 35.46
CA GLY A 60 -18.53 -6.93 36.76
C GLY A 60 -19.59 -6.44 37.73
#